data_AF-A0A832HII9-F1
#
_entry.id   AF-A0A832HII9-F1
#
_cell.length_a   1.000
_cell.length_b   1.000
_cell.length_c   1.000
_cell.angle_alpha   90.00
_cell.angle_beta   90.00
_cell.angle_gamma   90.00
#
_symmetry.space_group_name_H-M   'P 1'
#
loop_
_entity.id
_entity.type
_entity.pdbx_description
1 polymer ?
#
loop_
_entity_poly.entity_id
_entity_poly.type
_entity_poly.pdbx_seq_one_letter_code
_entity_poly.pdbx_strand_id
1 'polypeptide(L)'
;MTQTAHRPRSSFHRKICDLQALLAHRAAARQAGKTIVHCHGCFDIVHPGHIRYLQFAKQQGDILVVTLTGDPHVNKGEGRPYVPQELRAENLAALEFVDYVFVNPQQTAVELLANFKPDIYIKGREYEHNNHPGFLKEKQTVESYGGRVIFSSGDVIYSSSHIIENYAARLDLETEKLGLFCNRYDVKRHAVCNLLDQLVDRPFVILGDLVLDRYQYCDAADIANDGPMMSLVPLESRDYLGGAAMIARHLAALGAEPTLICSFGGDEASDAAIDSLESAGVHVLPIRNRKKIATRTRFVVDTQKLFTLDECPTTPTDSGNERWVLEQLRKAATPDTGLIIYDAALGVLTDSLCLNVLNNGTLGEGFGTIVGGTAGSRGRLIRLHNTDLLVTTERGLRVATRDHEQGVSALAYRLLNDTHANAMIMPLGKKGLLTFDAREDSAPQDSWDRKLRSEYLAAPFNGTVDRLGTDEALLALSAGMLNVGANVQQAAYVALAASMLESRQIGHHPLDPTELRTLIETRPELS
;
A
#
# COMPACT_ATOMS: atom_id res chain seq x y z
N MET A 1 -47.87 -27.16 5.52
CA MET A 1 -48.19 -26.37 6.72
C MET A 1 -47.07 -26.57 7.74
N THR A 2 -46.13 -25.64 7.80
CA THR A 2 -45.17 -25.53 8.89
C THR A 2 -44.80 -24.05 8.98
N GLN A 3 -45.43 -23.37 9.93
CA GLN A 3 -45.18 -21.96 10.25
C GLN A 3 -43.73 -21.79 10.69
N THR A 4 -43.04 -20.90 9.99
CA THR A 4 -41.74 -20.36 10.38
C THR A 4 -41.89 -19.56 11.68
N ALA A 5 -41.28 -20.07 12.75
CA ALA A 5 -41.21 -19.40 14.04
C ALA A 5 -40.45 -18.07 13.92
N HIS A 6 -41.13 -16.99 14.28
CA HIS A 6 -40.61 -15.62 14.31
C HIS A 6 -39.52 -15.52 15.38
N ARG A 7 -38.29 -15.10 15.02
CA ARG A 7 -37.26 -14.69 15.99
C ARG A 7 -37.82 -13.54 16.85
N PRO A 8 -37.61 -13.55 18.19
CA PRO A 8 -38.08 -12.46 19.03
C PRO A 8 -37.40 -11.15 18.61
N ARG A 9 -38.19 -10.13 18.24
CA ARG A 9 -37.70 -8.78 17.93
C ARG A 9 -36.88 -8.27 19.13
N SER A 10 -35.68 -7.75 18.86
CA SER A 10 -34.79 -7.21 19.90
C SER A 10 -35.51 -6.15 20.76
N SER A 11 -35.13 -6.05 22.04
CA SER A 11 -35.76 -5.18 23.05
C SER A 11 -35.82 -3.69 22.65
N PHE A 12 -34.97 -3.23 21.75
CA PHE A 12 -34.90 -1.83 21.35
C PHE A 12 -35.87 -1.44 20.23
N HIS A 13 -36.38 -2.36 19.40
CA HIS A 13 -37.33 -2.01 18.33
C HIS A 13 -38.61 -1.36 18.84
N ARG A 14 -39.01 -1.61 20.10
CA ARG A 14 -40.17 -0.96 20.73
C ARG A 14 -40.02 0.57 20.85
N LYS A 15 -38.81 1.09 20.74
CA LYS A 15 -38.51 2.53 20.72
C LYS A 15 -38.80 3.16 19.36
N ILE A 16 -38.89 2.37 18.29
CA ILE A 16 -39.20 2.88 16.95
C ILE A 16 -40.73 2.97 16.83
N CYS A 17 -41.24 4.19 16.75
CA CYS A 17 -42.67 4.49 16.78
C CYS A 17 -43.18 4.98 15.42
N ASP A 18 -44.47 4.82 15.18
CA ASP A 18 -45.19 5.60 14.17
C ASP A 18 -45.66 6.96 14.76
N LEU A 19 -46.25 7.81 13.92
CA LEU A 19 -46.69 9.15 14.34
C LEU A 19 -47.78 9.09 15.42
N GLN A 20 -48.73 8.15 15.32
CA GLN A 20 -49.82 8.04 16.29
C GLN A 20 -49.31 7.63 17.67
N ALA A 21 -48.42 6.63 17.72
CA ALA A 21 -47.75 6.20 18.93
C ALA A 21 -46.90 7.33 19.53
N LEU A 22 -46.17 8.07 18.69
CA LEU A 22 -45.35 9.19 19.16
C LEU A 22 -46.20 10.30 19.82
N LEU A 23 -47.35 10.66 19.22
CA LEU A 23 -48.28 11.63 19.79
C LEU A 23 -48.94 11.12 21.08
N ALA A 24 -49.23 9.82 21.18
CA ALA A 24 -49.73 9.21 22.41
C ALA A 24 -48.68 9.28 23.54
N HIS A 25 -47.41 8.99 23.24
CA HIS A 25 -46.31 9.16 24.19
C HIS A 25 -46.14 10.61 24.65
N ARG A 26 -46.31 11.59 23.75
CA ARG A 26 -46.33 13.01 24.12
C ARG A 26 -47.47 13.34 25.08
N ALA A 27 -48.68 12.89 24.79
CA ALA A 27 -49.84 13.14 25.63
C ALA A 27 -49.66 12.56 27.04
N ALA A 28 -49.16 11.33 27.13
CA ALA A 28 -48.86 10.67 28.40
C ALA A 28 -47.76 11.39 29.19
N ALA A 29 -46.68 11.81 28.53
CA ALA A 29 -45.61 12.59 29.15
C ALA A 29 -46.13 13.93 29.71
N ARG A 30 -46.99 14.61 28.95
CA ARG A 30 -47.61 15.87 29.38
C ARG A 30 -48.50 15.70 30.60
N GLN A 31 -49.30 14.64 30.65
CA GLN A 31 -50.12 14.30 31.83
C GLN A 31 -49.26 13.99 33.05
N ALA A 32 -48.10 13.36 32.84
CA ALA A 32 -47.13 13.05 33.88
C ALA A 32 -46.21 14.22 34.26
N GLY A 33 -46.38 15.41 33.68
CA GLY A 33 -45.53 16.57 33.94
C GLY A 33 -44.08 16.41 33.49
N LYS A 34 -43.79 15.48 32.56
CA LYS A 34 -42.44 15.22 32.04
C LYS A 34 -42.07 16.16 30.91
N THR A 35 -40.81 16.56 30.87
CA THR A 35 -40.20 17.39 29.83
C THR A 35 -39.76 16.52 28.65
N ILE A 36 -40.26 16.80 27.44
CA ILE A 36 -39.84 16.13 26.20
C ILE A 36 -38.81 16.97 25.46
N VAL A 37 -37.68 16.33 25.18
CA VAL A 37 -36.60 16.83 24.34
C VAL A 37 -36.64 16.16 22.98
N HIS A 38 -36.46 16.95 21.93
CA HIS A 38 -36.49 16.48 20.55
C HIS A 38 -35.21 16.85 19.79
N CYS A 39 -34.66 15.88 19.07
CA CYS A 39 -33.57 16.07 18.10
C CYS A 39 -34.02 15.60 16.71
N HIS A 40 -33.73 16.38 15.67
CA HIS A 40 -34.03 15.98 14.29
C HIS A 40 -32.81 16.12 13.37
N GLY A 41 -32.57 15.10 12.55
CA GLY A 41 -31.50 15.11 11.56
C GLY A 41 -31.41 13.84 10.70
N CYS A 42 -30.37 13.79 9.87
CA CYS A 42 -30.10 12.64 8.99
C CYS A 42 -29.46 11.47 9.74
N PHE A 43 -28.50 11.71 10.64
CA PHE A 43 -27.79 10.66 11.40
C PHE A 43 -27.31 9.48 10.52
N ASP A 44 -26.70 9.80 9.37
CA ASP A 44 -26.31 8.81 8.36
C ASP A 44 -25.43 7.70 8.94
N ILE A 45 -24.26 8.08 9.46
CA ILE A 45 -23.39 7.22 10.26
C ILE A 45 -23.38 7.76 11.69
N VAL A 46 -23.76 6.93 12.66
CA VAL A 46 -23.67 7.29 14.09
C VAL A 46 -22.22 7.15 14.55
N HIS A 47 -21.67 8.19 15.15
CA HIS A 47 -20.28 8.23 15.65
C HIS A 47 -20.27 8.93 17.02
N PRO A 48 -19.13 8.97 17.75
CA PRO A 48 -19.07 9.51 19.11
C PRO A 48 -19.57 10.97 19.26
N GLY A 49 -19.49 11.78 18.20
CA GLY A 49 -20.05 13.14 18.18
C GLY A 49 -21.58 13.15 18.33
N HIS A 50 -22.29 12.29 17.58
CA HIS A 50 -23.74 12.11 17.74
C HIS A 50 -24.10 11.56 19.13
N ILE A 51 -23.29 10.65 19.68
CA ILE A 51 -23.53 10.11 21.03
C ILE A 51 -23.46 11.23 22.07
N ARG A 52 -22.41 12.05 22.06
CA ARG A 52 -22.28 13.19 22.98
C ARG A 52 -23.39 14.22 22.81
N TYR A 53 -23.74 14.54 21.56
CA TYR A 53 -24.86 15.43 21.22
C TYR A 53 -26.20 14.93 21.79
N LEU A 54 -26.52 13.65 21.59
CA LEU A 54 -27.76 13.06 22.08
C LEU A 54 -27.75 12.86 23.62
N GLN A 55 -26.59 12.60 24.23
CA GLN A 55 -26.45 12.57 25.68
C GLN A 55 -26.68 13.95 26.30
N PHE A 56 -26.09 15.00 25.72
CA PHE A 56 -26.39 16.39 26.10
C PHE A 56 -27.90 16.67 25.96
N ALA A 57 -28.52 16.21 24.88
CA ALA A 57 -29.94 16.40 24.67
C ALA A 57 -30.78 15.72 25.76
N LYS A 58 -30.47 14.47 26.09
CA LYS A 58 -31.14 13.75 27.18
C LYS A 58 -31.02 14.47 28.53
N GLN A 59 -29.93 15.19 28.80
CA GLN A 59 -29.76 15.94 30.05
C GLN A 59 -30.71 17.15 30.18
N GLN A 60 -31.35 17.60 29.10
CA GLN A 60 -32.24 18.77 29.11
C GLN A 60 -33.68 18.40 29.50
N GLY A 61 -34.03 17.13 29.65
CA GLY A 61 -35.39 16.72 30.01
C GLY A 61 -35.53 15.23 30.31
N ASP A 62 -36.77 14.78 30.53
CA ASP A 62 -37.05 13.44 31.00
C ASP A 62 -37.09 12.40 29.88
N ILE A 63 -37.52 12.81 28.68
CA ILE A 63 -37.73 11.93 27.52
C ILE A 63 -37.02 12.52 26.30
N LEU A 64 -36.13 11.74 25.68
CA LEU A 64 -35.45 12.08 24.43
C LEU A 64 -36.12 11.36 23.26
N VAL A 65 -36.66 12.15 22.34
CA VAL A 65 -37.15 11.71 21.04
C VAL A 65 -36.17 12.13 19.96
N VAL A 66 -35.73 11.17 19.15
CA VAL A 66 -34.84 11.43 18.00
C VAL A 66 -35.57 11.09 16.72
N THR A 67 -35.69 12.05 15.81
CA THR A 67 -36.34 11.79 14.52
C THR A 67 -35.39 11.91 13.34
N LEU A 68 -35.55 10.99 12.41
CA LEU A 68 -34.72 10.85 11.22
C LEU A 68 -35.38 11.53 10.02
N THR A 69 -34.60 12.20 9.19
CA THR A 69 -35.04 12.53 7.82
C THR A 69 -35.13 11.23 7.00
N GLY A 70 -36.28 10.98 6.37
CA GLY A 70 -36.47 9.83 5.47
C GLY A 70 -35.58 9.89 4.23
N ASP A 71 -35.24 8.72 3.68
CA ASP A 71 -34.25 8.60 2.59
C ASP A 71 -34.51 9.51 1.37
N PRO A 72 -35.76 9.65 0.86
CA PRO A 72 -36.05 10.51 -0.30
C PRO A 72 -35.78 12.02 -0.08
N HIS A 73 -35.53 12.44 1.16
CA HIS A 73 -35.39 13.84 1.54
C HIS A 73 -34.00 14.20 2.09
N VAL A 74 -33.04 13.27 2.01
CA VAL A 74 -31.65 13.53 2.42
C VAL A 74 -30.88 14.20 1.28
N ASN A 75 -30.79 15.53 1.32
CA ASN A 75 -30.06 16.32 0.32
C ASN A 75 -28.62 16.61 0.79
N LYS A 76 -27.79 15.58 0.94
CA LYS A 76 -26.39 15.71 1.44
C LYS A 76 -25.30 15.28 0.44
N GLY A 77 -25.62 15.21 -0.85
CA GLY A 77 -24.71 14.80 -1.93
C GLY A 77 -25.21 13.57 -2.69
N GLU A 78 -24.58 13.29 -3.84
CA GLU A 78 -24.93 12.14 -4.67
C GLU A 78 -24.65 10.82 -3.93
N GLY A 79 -25.61 9.88 -3.97
CA GLY A 79 -25.51 8.59 -3.30
C GLY A 79 -25.73 8.62 -1.77
N ARG A 80 -26.34 9.68 -1.22
CA ARG A 80 -26.65 9.79 0.23
C ARG A 80 -28.16 9.71 0.50
N PRO A 81 -28.58 9.11 1.64
CA PRO A 81 -27.76 8.60 2.75
C PRO A 81 -27.08 7.27 2.42
N TYR A 82 -25.94 6.99 3.05
CA TYR A 82 -25.22 5.71 2.88
C TYR A 82 -25.91 4.57 3.62
N VAL A 83 -26.52 4.87 4.77
CA VAL A 83 -27.23 3.90 5.59
C VAL A 83 -28.74 4.11 5.38
N PRO A 84 -29.49 3.09 4.91
CA PRO A 84 -30.94 3.17 4.79
C PRO A 84 -31.64 3.58 6.09
N GLN A 85 -32.75 4.30 5.98
CA GLN A 85 -33.49 4.85 7.11
C GLN A 85 -33.85 3.82 8.19
N GLU A 86 -34.13 2.57 7.82
CA GLU A 86 -34.46 1.49 8.74
C GLU A 86 -33.27 1.18 9.66
N LEU A 87 -32.08 1.04 9.09
CA LEU A 87 -30.85 0.76 9.84
C LEU A 87 -30.43 1.97 10.69
N ARG A 88 -30.63 3.20 10.19
CA ARG A 88 -30.42 4.42 10.99
C ARG A 88 -31.35 4.47 12.20
N ALA A 89 -32.61 4.07 12.04
CA ALA A 89 -33.59 4.04 13.12
C ALA A 89 -33.21 2.99 14.18
N GLU A 90 -32.76 1.81 13.75
CA GLU A 90 -32.25 0.76 14.63
C GLU A 90 -31.03 1.21 15.43
N ASN A 91 -30.06 1.87 14.78
CA ASN A 91 -28.86 2.39 15.44
C ASN A 91 -29.20 3.37 16.56
N LEU A 92 -30.14 4.29 16.32
CA LEU A 92 -30.58 5.25 17.34
C LEU A 92 -31.40 4.58 18.44
N ALA A 93 -32.28 3.64 18.10
CA ALA A 93 -33.09 2.92 19.07
C ALA A 93 -32.23 2.07 20.02
N ALA A 94 -31.12 1.52 19.52
CA ALA A 94 -30.17 0.75 20.32
C ALA A 94 -29.47 1.59 21.41
N LEU A 95 -29.41 2.92 21.26
CA LEU A 95 -28.83 3.79 22.29
C LEU A 95 -29.71 3.79 23.55
N GLU A 96 -29.11 3.45 24.69
CA GLU A 96 -29.83 3.27 25.96
C GLU A 96 -30.67 4.50 26.33
N PHE A 97 -30.07 5.70 26.18
CA PHE A 97 -30.63 6.98 26.58
C PHE A 97 -31.61 7.61 25.56
N VAL A 98 -31.84 6.97 24.41
CA VAL A 98 -32.88 7.38 23.45
C VAL A 98 -34.18 6.65 23.80
N ASP A 99 -35.26 7.39 24.05
CA ASP A 99 -36.55 6.81 24.45
C ASP A 99 -37.39 6.42 23.24
N TYR A 100 -37.48 7.30 22.24
CA TYR A 100 -38.26 7.06 21.03
C TYR A 100 -37.56 7.54 19.75
N VAL A 101 -37.77 6.80 18.67
CA VAL A 101 -37.25 7.08 17.32
C VAL A 101 -38.40 7.12 16.33
N PHE A 102 -38.43 8.11 15.45
CA PHE A 102 -39.42 8.21 14.36
C PHE A 102 -38.76 8.63 13.05
N VAL A 103 -39.09 7.96 11.95
CA VAL A 103 -38.65 8.35 10.61
C VAL A 103 -39.66 9.34 10.04
N ASN A 104 -39.24 10.59 9.87
CA ASN A 104 -40.06 11.66 9.31
C ASN A 104 -40.15 11.50 7.79
N PRO A 105 -41.36 11.23 7.23
CA PRO A 105 -41.54 11.09 5.79
C PRO A 105 -41.57 12.44 5.06
N GLN A 106 -41.57 13.56 5.79
CA GLN A 106 -41.64 14.90 5.22
C GLN A 106 -40.26 15.50 4.97
N GLN A 107 -40.17 16.42 4.01
CA GLN A 107 -38.93 17.12 3.67
C GLN A 107 -38.39 18.00 4.83
N THR A 108 -39.27 18.49 5.70
CA THR A 108 -38.90 19.34 6.84
C THR A 108 -39.51 18.82 8.13
N ALA A 109 -38.95 19.19 9.28
CA ALA A 109 -39.52 18.83 10.57
C ALA A 109 -40.67 19.76 11.01
N VAL A 110 -41.00 20.81 10.24
CA VAL A 110 -41.96 21.86 10.63
C VAL A 110 -43.33 21.26 10.98
N GLU A 111 -43.87 20.40 10.12
CA GLU A 111 -45.16 19.77 10.33
C GLU A 111 -45.15 18.84 11.57
N LEU A 112 -44.07 18.07 11.72
CA LEU A 112 -43.86 17.24 12.90
C LEU A 112 -43.82 18.07 14.17
N LEU A 113 -43.07 19.18 14.19
CA LEU A 113 -42.95 20.07 15.35
C LEU A 113 -44.28 20.74 15.71
N ALA A 114 -45.06 21.16 14.72
CA ALA A 114 -46.37 21.77 14.93
C ALA A 114 -47.37 20.79 15.58
N ASN A 115 -47.29 19.50 15.25
CA ASN A 115 -48.17 18.46 15.77
C ASN A 115 -47.66 17.86 17.09
N PHE A 116 -46.37 17.54 17.16
CA PHE A 116 -45.72 16.88 18.30
C PHE A 116 -45.45 17.84 19.47
N LYS A 117 -45.18 19.11 19.18
CA LYS A 117 -44.94 20.19 20.15
C LYS A 117 -44.00 19.81 21.30
N PRO A 118 -42.72 19.48 21.01
CA PRO A 118 -41.72 19.20 22.06
C PRO A 118 -41.48 20.43 22.94
N ASP A 119 -41.16 20.21 24.21
CA ASP A 119 -40.86 21.28 25.17
C ASP A 119 -39.50 21.93 24.85
N ILE A 120 -38.55 21.10 24.41
CA ILE A 120 -37.20 21.51 24.02
C ILE A 120 -36.84 20.89 22.67
N TYR A 121 -36.45 21.73 21.72
CA TYR A 121 -35.89 21.31 20.43
C TYR A 121 -34.39 21.60 20.41
N ILE A 122 -33.57 20.57 20.21
CA ILE A 122 -32.12 20.70 20.26
C ILE A 122 -31.54 20.65 18.85
N LYS A 123 -30.56 21.51 18.62
CA LYS A 123 -29.73 21.54 17.43
C LYS A 123 -28.25 21.62 17.80
N GLY A 124 -27.39 21.22 16.87
CA GLY A 124 -25.96 21.43 16.99
C GLY A 124 -25.62 22.92 17.04
N ARG A 125 -24.49 23.27 17.64
CA ARG A 125 -24.03 24.66 17.79
C ARG A 125 -23.85 25.40 16.47
N GLU A 126 -23.57 24.66 15.41
CA GLU A 126 -23.50 25.19 14.03
C GLU A 126 -24.81 25.85 13.56
N TYR A 127 -25.93 25.58 14.23
CA TYR A 127 -27.22 26.22 13.93
C TYR A 127 -27.46 27.53 14.68
N GLU A 128 -26.61 27.90 15.64
CA GLU A 128 -26.78 29.11 16.47
C GLU A 128 -26.78 30.40 15.63
N HIS A 129 -26.00 30.42 14.55
CA HIS A 129 -25.91 31.54 13.60
C HIS A 129 -26.44 31.20 12.19
N ASN A 130 -27.24 30.15 12.07
CA ASN A 130 -27.69 29.64 10.78
C ASN A 130 -28.95 30.37 10.28
N ASN A 131 -28.85 31.01 9.11
CA ASN A 131 -29.94 31.75 8.46
C ASN A 131 -30.74 30.92 7.45
N HIS A 132 -30.58 29.59 7.43
CA HIS A 132 -31.29 28.74 6.47
C HIS A 132 -32.83 28.84 6.68
N PRO A 133 -33.62 29.14 5.63
CA PRO A 133 -35.07 29.37 5.75
C PRO A 133 -35.84 28.21 6.38
N GLY A 134 -35.40 26.97 6.15
CA GLY A 134 -36.00 25.78 6.76
C GLY A 134 -35.84 25.73 8.29
N PHE A 135 -34.64 26.06 8.80
CA PHE A 135 -34.39 26.04 10.24
C PHE A 135 -35.10 27.20 10.95
N LEU A 136 -35.13 28.40 10.34
CA LEU A 136 -35.85 29.53 10.91
C LEU A 136 -37.35 29.23 11.10
N LYS A 137 -37.97 28.53 10.15
CA LYS A 137 -39.35 28.06 10.28
C LYS A 137 -39.53 27.02 11.39
N GLU A 138 -38.61 26.06 11.52
CA GLU A 138 -38.62 25.10 12.64
C GLU A 138 -38.53 25.81 14.00
N LYS A 139 -37.61 26.78 14.13
CA LYS A 139 -37.44 27.59 15.35
C LYS A 139 -38.71 28.38 15.68
N GLN A 140 -39.25 29.12 14.73
CA GLN A 140 -40.49 29.89 14.91
C GLN A 140 -41.66 28.98 15.31
N THR A 141 -41.75 27.79 14.71
CA THR A 141 -42.81 26.82 15.04
C THR A 141 -42.71 26.39 16.50
N VAL A 142 -41.51 26.05 16.98
CA VAL A 142 -41.27 25.62 18.37
C VAL A 142 -41.60 26.73 19.37
N GLU A 143 -41.14 27.95 19.08
CA GLU A 143 -41.36 29.11 19.95
C GLU A 143 -42.84 29.55 19.99
N SER A 144 -43.60 29.34 18.90
CA SER A 144 -45.00 29.78 18.79
C SER A 144 -45.94 29.17 19.82
N TYR A 145 -45.62 27.98 20.34
CA TYR A 145 -46.41 27.29 21.36
C TYR A 145 -45.73 27.27 22.75
N GLY A 146 -44.66 28.05 22.93
CA GLY A 146 -43.91 28.17 24.18
C GLY A 146 -42.77 27.17 24.38
N GLY A 147 -42.41 26.39 23.35
CA GLY A 147 -41.23 25.51 23.38
C GLY A 147 -39.92 26.32 23.26
N ARG A 148 -38.81 25.70 23.64
CA ARG A 148 -37.47 26.32 23.63
C ARG A 148 -36.55 25.65 22.62
N VAL A 149 -35.75 26.44 21.90
CA VAL A 149 -34.65 25.90 21.08
C VAL A 149 -33.34 26.06 21.84
N ILE A 150 -32.59 24.96 22.00
CA ILE A 150 -31.29 24.93 22.69
C ILE A 150 -30.22 24.42 21.72
N PHE A 151 -29.04 25.01 21.79
CA PHE A 151 -27.87 24.57 21.02
C PHE A 151 -26.90 23.81 21.92
N SER A 152 -26.34 22.70 21.42
CA SER A 152 -25.42 21.87 22.20
C SER A 152 -24.08 22.56 22.52
N SER A 153 -23.45 22.20 23.63
CA SER A 153 -22.11 22.67 24.00
C SER A 153 -21.06 22.24 22.97
N GLY A 154 -20.12 23.14 22.64
CA GLY A 154 -19.15 23.12 21.53
C GLY A 154 -18.16 21.95 21.39
N ASP A 155 -18.49 20.73 21.81
CA ASP A 155 -17.76 19.54 21.38
C ASP A 155 -17.94 19.38 19.86
N VAL A 156 -16.84 19.20 19.13
CA VAL A 156 -16.86 19.09 17.67
C VAL A 156 -17.76 17.94 17.22
N ILE A 157 -18.94 18.27 16.70
CA ILE A 157 -19.83 17.33 16.02
C ILE A 157 -19.34 17.24 14.58
N TYR A 158 -18.46 16.28 14.32
CA TYR A 158 -18.11 15.95 12.94
C TYR A 158 -19.38 15.48 12.22
N SER A 159 -19.72 16.03 11.06
CA SER A 159 -20.81 15.45 10.27
C SER A 159 -20.34 14.13 9.64
N SER A 160 -21.25 13.22 9.31
CA SER A 160 -20.92 12.05 8.49
C SER A 160 -20.27 12.47 7.18
N SER A 161 -20.70 13.60 6.59
CA SER A 161 -20.04 14.22 5.43
C SER A 161 -18.57 14.50 5.71
N HIS A 162 -18.27 15.15 6.83
CA HIS A 162 -16.91 15.54 7.19
C HIS A 162 -16.01 14.34 7.52
N ILE A 163 -16.56 13.27 8.11
CA ILE A 163 -15.80 12.02 8.33
C ILE A 163 -15.46 11.34 7.00
N ILE A 164 -16.41 11.32 6.06
CA ILE A 164 -16.25 10.70 4.74
C ILE A 164 -15.35 11.56 3.83
N GLU A 165 -15.49 12.87 3.88
CA GLU A 165 -14.60 13.85 3.24
C GLU A 165 -13.18 13.76 3.82
N ASN A 166 -13.01 13.53 5.13
CA ASN A 166 -11.69 13.23 5.71
C ASN A 166 -11.11 11.88 5.27
N TYR A 167 -11.95 10.91 4.88
CA TYR A 167 -11.48 9.69 4.24
C TYR A 167 -11.00 9.96 2.81
N ALA A 168 -11.64 10.86 2.07
CA ALA A 168 -11.11 11.37 0.80
C ALA A 168 -9.81 12.19 1.03
N ALA A 169 -9.74 12.97 2.12
CA ALA A 169 -8.54 13.69 2.55
C ALA A 169 -7.37 12.77 2.96
N ARG A 170 -7.56 11.45 3.13
CA ARG A 170 -6.42 10.53 3.27
C ARG A 170 -5.57 10.45 2.00
N LEU A 171 -6.18 10.59 0.81
CA LEU A 171 -5.45 10.68 -0.45
C LEU A 171 -4.65 12.00 -0.54
N ASP A 172 -5.19 13.09 0.01
CA ASP A 172 -4.48 14.36 0.14
C ASP A 172 -3.35 14.28 1.18
N LEU A 173 -3.56 13.59 2.32
CA LEU A 173 -2.53 13.41 3.35
C LEU A 173 -1.34 12.57 2.87
N GLU A 174 -1.55 11.55 2.03
CA GLU A 174 -0.44 10.77 1.46
C GLU A 174 0.37 11.61 0.46
N THR A 175 -0.32 12.40 -0.36
CA THR A 175 0.32 13.34 -1.30
C THR A 175 1.08 14.46 -0.56
N GLU A 176 0.49 15.01 0.50
CA GLU A 176 1.11 16.03 1.35
C GLU A 176 2.33 15.47 2.11
N LYS A 177 2.23 14.25 2.66
CA LYS A 177 3.37 13.55 3.28
C LYS A 177 4.50 13.31 2.28
N LEU A 178 4.15 12.94 1.04
CA LEU A 178 5.14 12.74 -0.01
C LEU A 178 5.80 14.07 -0.40
N GLY A 179 5.04 15.18 -0.45
CA GLY A 179 5.60 16.53 -0.63
C GLY A 179 6.56 16.94 0.51
N LEU A 180 6.20 16.67 1.77
CA LEU A 180 7.09 16.90 2.92
C LEU A 180 8.36 16.05 2.85
N PHE A 181 8.24 14.80 2.42
CA PHE A 181 9.37 13.91 2.17
C PHE A 181 10.28 14.48 1.08
N CYS A 182 9.71 14.87 -0.07
CA CYS A 182 10.47 15.41 -1.19
C CYS A 182 11.23 16.69 -0.80
N ASN A 183 10.57 17.59 -0.06
CA ASN A 183 11.20 18.81 0.46
C ASN A 183 12.32 18.52 1.48
N ARG A 184 12.17 17.50 2.34
CA ARG A 184 13.18 17.15 3.34
C ARG A 184 14.47 16.61 2.71
N TYR A 185 14.34 15.83 1.64
CA TYR A 185 15.45 15.10 1.03
C TYR A 185 15.91 15.66 -0.32
N ASP A 186 15.48 16.88 -0.65
CA ASP A 186 15.78 17.55 -1.91
C ASP A 186 15.44 16.70 -3.15
N VAL A 187 14.31 15.99 -3.08
CA VAL A 187 13.75 15.23 -4.20
C VAL A 187 12.97 16.20 -5.07
N LYS A 188 13.68 16.93 -5.92
CA LYS A 188 13.09 17.89 -6.87
C LYS A 188 13.02 17.30 -8.26
N ARG A 189 12.01 17.71 -9.04
CA ARG A 189 11.83 17.27 -10.43
C ARG A 189 13.11 17.38 -11.25
N HIS A 190 13.75 18.56 -11.24
CA HIS A 190 14.99 18.78 -12.00
C HIS A 190 16.16 17.92 -11.52
N ALA A 191 16.33 17.76 -10.20
CA ALA A 191 17.40 16.94 -9.63
C ALA A 191 17.25 15.46 -10.04
N VAL A 192 16.04 14.92 -9.91
CA VAL A 192 15.73 13.53 -10.29
C VAL A 192 15.92 13.30 -11.79
N CYS A 193 15.42 14.21 -12.64
CA CYS A 193 15.61 14.10 -14.09
C CYS A 193 17.10 14.15 -14.46
N ASN A 194 17.89 15.03 -13.84
CA ASN A 194 19.33 15.10 -14.08
C ASN A 194 20.06 13.82 -13.65
N LEU A 195 19.66 13.20 -12.53
CA LEU A 195 20.23 11.91 -12.09
C LEU A 195 19.91 10.79 -13.10
N LEU A 196 18.69 10.74 -13.63
CA LEU A 196 18.33 9.80 -14.69
C LEU A 196 19.17 10.02 -15.96
N ASP A 197 19.39 11.27 -16.36
CA ASP A 197 20.21 11.59 -17.53
C ASP A 197 21.69 11.18 -17.32
N GLN A 198 22.18 11.16 -16.07
CA GLN A 198 23.53 10.72 -15.72
C GLN A 198 23.72 9.20 -15.72
N LEU A 199 22.65 8.40 -15.86
CA LEU A 199 22.75 6.94 -16.02
C LEU A 199 23.24 6.52 -17.40
N VAL A 200 23.09 7.39 -18.40
CA VAL A 200 23.50 7.08 -19.76
C VAL A 200 24.99 6.81 -19.79
N ASP A 201 25.36 5.72 -20.48
CA ASP A 201 26.74 5.21 -20.60
C ASP A 201 27.39 4.81 -19.26
N ARG A 202 26.63 4.68 -18.17
CA ARG A 202 27.17 4.22 -16.88
C ARG A 202 27.43 2.72 -16.88
N PRO A 203 28.64 2.26 -16.52
CA PRO A 203 28.94 0.85 -16.48
C PRO A 203 28.32 0.19 -15.24
N PHE A 204 27.64 -0.94 -15.44
CA PHE A 204 27.14 -1.78 -14.35
C PHE A 204 27.60 -3.22 -14.52
N VAL A 205 27.87 -3.90 -13.41
CA VAL A 205 28.02 -5.35 -13.38
C VAL A 205 26.92 -5.94 -12.52
N ILE A 206 26.17 -6.88 -13.07
CA ILE A 206 25.10 -7.60 -12.38
C ILE A 206 25.58 -9.03 -12.17
N LEU A 207 25.79 -9.43 -10.92
CA LEU A 207 26.13 -10.79 -10.53
C LEU A 207 24.93 -11.42 -9.81
N GLY A 208 24.28 -12.40 -10.41
CA GLY A 208 23.12 -12.99 -9.75
C GLY A 208 22.43 -14.11 -10.50
N ASP A 209 21.36 -14.60 -9.89
CA ASP A 209 20.55 -15.68 -10.42
C ASP A 209 19.52 -15.17 -11.44
N LEU A 210 19.34 -15.93 -12.52
CA LEU A 210 18.34 -15.72 -13.55
C LEU A 210 17.23 -16.76 -13.43
N VAL A 211 15.98 -16.33 -13.68
CA VAL A 211 14.82 -17.23 -13.77
C VAL A 211 14.06 -16.94 -15.07
N LEU A 212 13.67 -17.99 -15.78
CA LEU A 212 12.71 -17.92 -16.89
C LEU A 212 11.31 -18.09 -16.31
N ASP A 213 10.55 -17.01 -16.24
CA ASP A 213 9.16 -17.03 -15.78
C ASP A 213 8.23 -17.33 -16.97
N ARG A 214 7.68 -18.55 -17.02
CA ARG A 214 6.75 -19.00 -18.06
C ARG A 214 5.30 -18.82 -17.60
N TYR A 215 4.49 -18.16 -18.42
CA TYR A 215 3.05 -18.09 -18.25
C TYR A 215 2.42 -19.11 -19.17
N GLN A 216 1.86 -20.17 -18.60
CA GLN A 216 1.09 -21.16 -19.33
C GLN A 216 -0.38 -20.78 -19.20
N TYR A 217 -0.95 -20.23 -20.27
CA TYR A 217 -2.37 -19.94 -20.33
C TYR A 217 -3.14 -21.23 -20.61
N CYS A 218 -4.22 -21.43 -19.87
CA CYS A 218 -5.02 -22.64 -19.90
C CYS A 218 -6.52 -22.30 -19.88
N ASP A 219 -7.31 -23.21 -20.44
CA ASP A 219 -8.74 -23.29 -20.18
C ASP A 219 -9.02 -24.33 -19.07
N ALA A 220 -10.03 -24.09 -18.24
CA ALA A 220 -10.45 -25.02 -17.20
C ALA A 220 -11.54 -25.94 -17.75
N ALA A 221 -11.15 -27.11 -18.23
CA ALA A 221 -12.03 -28.01 -18.96
C ALA A 221 -13.07 -28.72 -18.05
N ASP A 222 -12.62 -29.27 -16.91
CA ASP A 222 -13.49 -29.95 -15.95
C ASP A 222 -12.76 -30.17 -14.60
N ILE A 223 -13.47 -30.69 -13.61
CA ILE A 223 -12.86 -31.30 -12.41
C ILE A 223 -12.26 -32.65 -12.81
N ALA A 224 -11.04 -32.93 -12.33
CA ALA A 224 -10.34 -34.19 -12.58
C ALA A 224 -11.10 -35.40 -11.99
N ASN A 225 -11.09 -36.51 -12.71
CA ASN A 225 -11.82 -37.72 -12.32
C ASN A 225 -11.15 -38.50 -11.16
N ASP A 226 -9.87 -38.27 -10.92
CA ASP A 226 -9.02 -38.99 -9.96
C ASP A 226 -8.76 -38.20 -8.66
N GLY A 227 -9.30 -36.98 -8.54
CA GLY A 227 -9.20 -36.17 -7.33
C GLY A 227 -9.88 -34.81 -7.43
N PRO A 228 -10.07 -34.09 -6.30
CA PRO A 228 -10.71 -32.77 -6.27
C PRO A 228 -9.75 -31.67 -6.76
N MET A 229 -9.36 -31.75 -8.03
CA MET A 229 -8.44 -30.83 -8.69
C MET A 229 -8.96 -30.47 -10.08
N MET A 230 -8.45 -29.38 -10.66
CA MET A 230 -8.85 -28.94 -12.00
C MET A 230 -8.06 -29.68 -13.09
N SER A 231 -8.75 -30.02 -14.18
CA SER A 231 -8.13 -30.45 -15.44
C SER A 231 -7.95 -29.24 -16.35
N LEU A 232 -6.71 -28.95 -16.72
CA LEU A 232 -6.36 -27.78 -17.53
C LEU A 232 -5.97 -28.18 -18.95
N VAL A 233 -6.45 -27.43 -19.95
CA VAL A 233 -6.03 -27.58 -21.35
C VAL A 233 -5.10 -26.41 -21.70
N PRO A 234 -3.84 -26.65 -22.08
CA PRO A 234 -2.92 -25.57 -22.45
C PRO A 234 -3.36 -24.88 -23.75
N LEU A 235 -3.30 -23.55 -23.76
CA LEU A 235 -3.64 -22.71 -24.91
C LEU A 235 -2.37 -22.15 -25.56
N GLU A 236 -1.70 -21.23 -24.86
CA GLU A 236 -0.45 -20.63 -25.28
C GLU A 236 0.52 -20.51 -24.11
N SER A 237 1.81 -20.36 -24.42
CA SER A 237 2.85 -20.08 -23.43
C SER A 237 3.60 -18.80 -23.78
N ARG A 238 3.95 -18.01 -22.77
CA ARG A 238 4.76 -16.81 -22.91
C ARG A 238 5.88 -16.84 -21.88
N ASP A 239 7.10 -16.58 -22.33
CA ASP A 239 8.29 -16.64 -21.51
C ASP A 239 8.84 -15.24 -21.23
N TYR A 240 9.21 -14.98 -19.99
CA TYR A 240 9.77 -13.72 -19.53
C TYR A 240 11.07 -13.97 -18.77
N LEU A 241 12.13 -13.22 -19.09
CA LEU A 241 13.39 -13.29 -18.35
C LEU A 241 13.29 -12.43 -17.09
N GLY A 242 13.44 -13.07 -15.92
CA GLY A 242 13.38 -12.46 -14.60
C GLY A 242 14.70 -12.49 -13.85
N GLY A 243 14.69 -11.96 -12.62
CA GLY A 243 15.85 -11.91 -11.74
C GLY A 243 16.96 -11.02 -12.29
N ALA A 244 18.21 -11.49 -12.23
CA ALA A 244 19.38 -10.72 -12.66
C ALA A 244 19.31 -10.24 -14.12
N ALA A 245 18.69 -11.01 -15.01
CA ALA A 245 18.45 -10.59 -16.39
C ALA A 245 17.55 -9.35 -16.48
N MET A 246 16.48 -9.30 -15.68
CA MET A 246 15.55 -8.18 -15.73
C MET A 246 16.17 -6.91 -15.14
N ILE A 247 16.95 -7.05 -14.07
CA ILE A 247 17.74 -5.94 -13.51
C ILE A 247 18.64 -5.32 -14.60
N ALA A 248 19.36 -6.16 -15.34
CA ALA A 248 20.22 -5.71 -16.43
C ALA A 248 19.42 -5.03 -17.56
N ARG A 249 18.28 -5.61 -17.96
CA ARG A 249 17.41 -5.02 -19.00
C ARG A 249 16.81 -3.68 -18.60
N HIS A 250 16.46 -3.48 -17.32
CA HIS A 250 16.01 -2.17 -16.85
C HIS A 250 17.10 -1.10 -16.99
N LEU A 251 18.35 -1.43 -16.63
CA LEU A 251 19.48 -0.52 -16.76
C LEU A 251 19.81 -0.22 -18.23
N ALA A 252 19.84 -1.25 -19.09
CA ALA A 252 20.07 -1.06 -20.52
C ALA A 252 18.98 -0.18 -21.16
N ALA A 253 17.71 -0.38 -20.78
CA ALA A 253 16.61 0.44 -21.28
C ALA A 253 16.76 1.92 -20.91
N LEU A 254 17.38 2.23 -19.77
CA LEU A 254 17.68 3.59 -19.32
C LEU A 254 18.99 4.16 -19.89
N GLY A 255 19.66 3.44 -20.80
CA GLY A 255 20.86 3.88 -21.50
C GLY A 255 22.17 3.56 -20.78
N ALA A 256 22.16 2.81 -19.68
CA ALA A 256 23.38 2.34 -19.03
C ALA A 256 24.03 1.18 -19.81
N GLU A 257 25.25 0.79 -19.42
CA GLU A 257 26.03 -0.31 -20.02
C GLU A 257 26.14 -1.51 -19.05
N PRO A 258 25.10 -2.36 -18.94
CA PRO A 258 25.12 -3.49 -18.03
C PRO A 258 25.87 -4.70 -18.59
N THR A 259 26.77 -5.25 -17.78
CA THR A 259 27.37 -6.57 -17.95
C THR A 259 26.72 -7.57 -16.98
N LEU A 260 26.12 -8.63 -17.49
CA LEU A 260 25.44 -9.67 -16.70
C LEU A 260 26.33 -10.91 -16.57
N ILE A 261 26.67 -11.27 -15.33
CA ILE A 261 27.31 -12.54 -14.97
C ILE A 261 26.28 -13.43 -14.26
N CYS A 262 25.80 -14.46 -14.93
CA CYS A 262 24.82 -15.39 -14.36
C CYS A 262 24.93 -16.81 -14.92
N SER A 263 24.27 -17.77 -14.25
CA SER A 263 24.23 -19.17 -14.68
C SER A 263 23.20 -19.42 -15.77
N PHE A 264 23.62 -20.14 -16.81
CA PHE A 264 22.79 -20.60 -17.92
C PHE A 264 22.84 -22.13 -18.07
N GLY A 265 21.81 -22.68 -18.71
CA GLY A 265 21.75 -24.06 -19.16
C GLY A 265 22.55 -24.32 -20.44
N GLY A 266 22.66 -25.59 -20.82
CA GLY A 266 23.16 -26.02 -22.14
C GLY A 266 22.01 -26.33 -23.11
N ASP A 267 20.88 -25.64 -22.95
CA ASP A 267 19.66 -25.80 -23.74
C ASP A 267 19.38 -24.58 -24.62
N GLU A 268 18.59 -24.78 -25.67
CA GLU A 268 18.22 -23.74 -26.65
C GLU A 268 17.56 -22.53 -25.99
N ALA A 269 16.78 -22.73 -24.93
CA ALA A 269 16.17 -21.64 -24.17
C ALA A 269 17.22 -20.72 -23.51
N SER A 270 18.37 -21.26 -23.10
CA SER A 270 19.48 -20.45 -22.58
C SER A 270 20.17 -19.66 -23.67
N ASP A 271 20.35 -20.24 -24.85
CA ASP A 271 20.96 -19.55 -25.99
C ASP A 271 20.07 -18.41 -26.48
N ALA A 272 18.77 -18.67 -26.65
CA ALA A 272 17.78 -17.64 -26.98
C ALA A 272 17.69 -16.53 -25.91
N ALA A 273 17.88 -16.86 -24.64
CA ALA A 273 17.91 -15.87 -23.57
C ALA A 273 19.14 -14.95 -23.68
N ILE A 274 20.32 -15.50 -24.01
CA ILE A 274 21.54 -14.73 -24.22
C ILE A 274 21.37 -13.81 -25.44
N ASP A 275 20.92 -14.33 -26.57
CA ASP A 275 20.72 -13.54 -27.79
C ASP A 275 19.73 -12.38 -27.56
N SER A 276 18.66 -12.64 -26.82
CA SER A 276 17.66 -11.62 -26.44
C SER A 276 18.24 -10.54 -25.53
N LEU A 277 19.09 -10.90 -24.58
CA LEU A 277 19.77 -9.96 -23.68
C LEU A 277 20.79 -9.10 -24.44
N GLU A 278 21.62 -9.70 -25.28
CA GLU A 278 22.60 -8.98 -26.10
C GLU A 278 21.92 -8.02 -27.08
N SER A 279 20.83 -8.45 -27.71
CA SER A 279 20.00 -7.60 -28.59
C SER A 279 19.37 -6.43 -27.84
N ALA A 280 19.17 -6.56 -26.52
CA ALA A 280 18.65 -5.51 -25.65
C ALA A 280 19.75 -4.60 -25.06
N GLY A 281 21.02 -4.75 -25.49
CA GLY A 281 22.13 -3.93 -25.02
C GLY A 281 22.78 -4.42 -23.71
N VAL A 282 22.53 -5.67 -23.30
CA VAL A 282 23.17 -6.28 -22.13
C VAL A 282 24.36 -7.14 -22.58
N HIS A 283 25.56 -6.85 -22.09
CA HIS A 283 26.72 -7.72 -22.33
C HIS A 283 26.64 -8.96 -21.43
N VAL A 284 26.58 -10.17 -21.99
CA VAL A 284 26.38 -11.39 -21.20
C VAL A 284 27.68 -12.19 -21.05
N LEU A 285 28.00 -12.54 -19.80
CA LEU A 285 29.12 -13.38 -19.41
C LEU A 285 28.57 -14.67 -18.75
N PRO A 286 28.28 -15.72 -19.55
CA PRO A 286 27.50 -16.86 -19.08
C PRO A 286 28.33 -17.89 -18.30
N ILE A 287 27.83 -18.31 -17.13
CA ILE A 287 28.32 -19.48 -16.39
C ILE A 287 27.53 -20.71 -16.84
N ARG A 288 28.12 -21.57 -17.69
CA ARG A 288 27.47 -22.79 -18.22
C ARG A 288 27.60 -23.97 -17.26
N ASN A 289 26.96 -23.87 -16.09
CA ASN A 289 26.99 -24.91 -15.05
C ASN A 289 25.66 -25.66 -14.88
N ARG A 290 24.64 -25.39 -15.70
CA ARG A 290 23.32 -26.07 -15.63
C ARG A 290 23.06 -26.89 -16.88
N LYS A 291 22.16 -27.88 -16.77
CA LYS A 291 21.62 -28.59 -17.93
C LYS A 291 20.57 -27.77 -18.67
N LYS A 292 19.68 -27.11 -17.93
CA LYS A 292 18.59 -26.28 -18.45
C LYS A 292 18.52 -24.95 -17.71
N ILE A 293 17.92 -23.94 -18.36
CA ILE A 293 17.59 -22.67 -17.72
C ILE A 293 16.59 -22.89 -16.56
N ALA A 294 16.80 -22.21 -15.43
CA ALA A 294 15.92 -22.33 -14.28
C ALA A 294 14.55 -21.74 -14.63
N THR A 295 13.50 -22.57 -14.66
CA THR A 295 12.19 -22.17 -15.17
C THR A 295 11.13 -22.23 -14.09
N ARG A 296 10.28 -21.20 -14.03
CA ARG A 296 9.12 -21.14 -13.14
C ARG A 296 7.86 -20.94 -13.96
N THR A 297 7.06 -22.00 -14.07
CA THR A 297 5.83 -22.00 -14.86
C THR A 297 4.62 -21.68 -14.01
N ARG A 298 3.90 -20.60 -14.34
CA ARG A 298 2.64 -20.18 -13.72
C ARG A 298 1.49 -20.59 -14.63
N PHE A 299 0.57 -21.38 -14.11
CA PHE A 299 -0.64 -21.78 -14.82
C PHE A 299 -1.72 -20.74 -14.59
N VAL A 300 -2.21 -20.15 -15.68
CA VAL A 300 -3.16 -19.03 -15.66
C VAL A 300 -4.44 -19.47 -16.37
N VAL A 301 -5.58 -19.33 -15.70
CA VAL A 301 -6.91 -19.50 -16.29
C VAL A 301 -7.63 -18.16 -16.18
N ASP A 302 -8.18 -17.68 -17.29
CA ASP A 302 -8.71 -16.33 -17.45
C ASP A 302 -7.68 -15.26 -17.02
N THR A 303 -7.84 -14.72 -15.81
CA THR A 303 -6.99 -13.69 -15.20
C THR A 303 -6.32 -14.15 -13.90
N GLN A 304 -6.56 -15.39 -13.48
CA GLN A 304 -6.10 -15.91 -12.19
C GLN A 304 -4.93 -16.89 -12.34
N LYS A 305 -3.89 -16.67 -11.53
CA LYS A 305 -2.77 -17.60 -11.36
C LYS A 305 -3.22 -18.71 -10.40
N LEU A 306 -3.30 -19.95 -10.88
CA LEU A 306 -3.80 -21.08 -10.10
C LEU A 306 -2.70 -21.70 -9.25
N PHE A 307 -1.61 -22.13 -9.88
CA PHE A 307 -0.45 -22.71 -9.21
C PHE A 307 0.82 -22.44 -10.00
N THR A 308 1.96 -22.74 -9.38
CA THR A 308 3.29 -22.56 -9.97
C THR A 308 4.05 -23.88 -9.89
N LEU A 309 4.59 -24.32 -11.02
CA LEU A 309 5.57 -25.39 -11.10
C LEU A 309 6.97 -24.78 -11.11
N ASP A 310 7.81 -25.17 -10.15
CA ASP A 310 9.14 -24.60 -9.93
C ASP A 310 10.21 -25.61 -10.35
N GLU A 311 10.74 -25.44 -11.57
CA GLU A 311 11.79 -26.29 -12.17
C GLU A 311 13.16 -25.61 -12.01
N CYS A 312 13.45 -25.19 -10.79
CA CYS A 312 14.60 -24.36 -10.44
C CYS A 312 15.50 -25.05 -9.40
N PRO A 313 16.20 -26.15 -9.74
CA PRO A 313 17.12 -26.77 -8.80
C PRO A 313 18.30 -25.83 -8.51
N THR A 314 18.69 -25.74 -7.23
CA THR A 314 19.89 -25.02 -6.83
C THR A 314 21.12 -25.76 -7.37
N THR A 315 21.92 -25.09 -8.18
CA THR A 315 23.16 -25.61 -8.78
C THR A 315 24.29 -24.65 -8.43
N PRO A 316 25.08 -24.93 -7.37
CA PRO A 316 26.17 -24.07 -6.96
C PRO A 316 27.21 -23.89 -8.07
N THR A 317 27.75 -22.69 -8.20
CA THR A 317 28.93 -22.40 -9.01
C THR A 317 30.12 -23.21 -8.49
N ASP A 318 30.85 -23.90 -9.38
CA ASP A 318 32.06 -24.63 -8.99
C ASP A 318 33.27 -23.68 -8.86
N SER A 319 34.33 -24.15 -8.19
CA SER A 319 35.51 -23.34 -7.91
C SER A 319 36.21 -22.78 -9.16
N GLY A 320 36.11 -23.44 -10.32
CA GLY A 320 36.69 -22.96 -11.58
C GLY A 320 35.94 -21.73 -12.07
N ASN A 321 34.62 -21.83 -12.12
CA ASN A 321 33.75 -20.72 -12.46
C ASN A 321 33.84 -19.58 -11.43
N GLU A 322 33.95 -19.86 -10.12
CA GLU A 322 34.16 -18.82 -9.10
C GLU A 322 35.43 -17.99 -9.38
N ARG A 323 36.56 -18.65 -9.67
CA ARG A 323 37.82 -17.96 -10.00
C ARG A 323 37.68 -17.10 -11.26
N TRP A 324 36.99 -17.62 -12.28
CA TRP A 324 36.74 -16.88 -13.51
C TRP A 324 35.85 -15.66 -13.27
N VAL A 325 34.77 -15.78 -12.49
CA VAL A 325 33.91 -14.64 -12.11
C VAL A 325 34.73 -13.57 -11.40
N LEU A 326 35.56 -13.95 -10.42
CA LEU A 326 36.42 -13.00 -9.72
C LEU A 326 37.41 -12.29 -10.66
N GLU A 327 37.90 -12.97 -11.69
CA GLU A 327 38.75 -12.34 -12.71
C GLU A 327 37.98 -11.31 -13.53
N GLN A 328 36.75 -11.61 -13.95
CA GLN A 328 35.91 -10.66 -14.70
C GLN A 328 35.55 -9.45 -13.85
N LEU A 329 35.18 -9.66 -12.58
CA LEU A 329 34.88 -8.57 -11.64
C LEU A 329 36.08 -7.64 -11.44
N ARG A 330 37.30 -8.19 -11.31
CA ARG A 330 38.53 -7.38 -11.21
C ARG A 330 38.79 -6.52 -12.44
N LYS A 331 38.42 -6.98 -13.63
CA LYS A 331 38.59 -6.23 -14.88
C LYS A 331 37.58 -5.09 -15.01
N ALA A 332 36.37 -5.27 -14.47
CA ALA A 332 35.28 -4.31 -14.56
C ALA A 332 35.21 -3.33 -13.37
N ALA A 333 35.88 -3.63 -12.25
CA ALA A 333 35.88 -2.81 -11.06
C ALA A 333 36.57 -1.46 -11.30
N THR A 334 35.78 -0.39 -11.27
CA THR A 334 36.23 1.00 -11.29
C THR A 334 35.36 1.82 -10.35
N PRO A 335 35.81 3.01 -9.90
CA PRO A 335 35.01 3.92 -9.09
C PRO A 335 33.71 4.41 -9.76
N ASP A 336 33.60 4.31 -11.09
CA ASP A 336 32.38 4.67 -11.82
C ASP A 336 31.43 3.47 -12.03
N THR A 337 31.93 2.23 -11.86
CA THR A 337 31.15 1.01 -12.08
C THR A 337 30.29 0.67 -10.89
N GLY A 338 28.98 0.47 -11.11
CA GLY A 338 28.07 -0.08 -10.10
C GLY A 338 28.04 -1.61 -10.10
N LEU A 339 28.10 -2.25 -8.93
CA LEU A 339 27.91 -3.69 -8.76
C LEU A 339 26.53 -3.98 -8.16
N ILE A 340 25.75 -4.83 -8.82
CA ILE A 340 24.48 -5.34 -8.29
C ILE A 340 24.60 -6.83 -8.04
N ILE A 341 24.33 -7.26 -6.81
CA ILE A 341 24.31 -8.68 -6.43
C ILE A 341 22.86 -9.11 -6.17
N TYR A 342 22.38 -10.11 -6.91
CA TYR A 342 21.00 -10.61 -6.78
C TYR A 342 20.95 -12.11 -6.46
N ASP A 343 20.51 -12.47 -5.25
CA ASP A 343 20.40 -13.85 -4.78
C ASP A 343 18.96 -14.37 -4.87
N ALA A 344 18.70 -15.25 -5.83
CA ALA A 344 17.42 -15.97 -5.94
C ALA A 344 17.51 -17.41 -5.41
N ALA A 345 18.60 -17.75 -4.71
CA ALA A 345 18.92 -19.07 -4.18
C ALA A 345 19.03 -20.17 -5.24
N LEU A 346 19.45 -19.81 -6.47
CA LEU A 346 19.66 -20.78 -7.53
C LEU A 346 21.10 -21.26 -7.61
N GLY A 347 22.05 -20.59 -6.97
CA GLY A 347 23.40 -21.11 -6.73
C GLY A 347 24.52 -20.39 -7.47
N VAL A 348 24.24 -19.32 -8.22
CA VAL A 348 25.31 -18.43 -8.74
C VAL A 348 26.17 -17.93 -7.57
N LEU A 349 25.51 -17.51 -6.49
CA LEU A 349 26.12 -16.94 -5.30
C LEU A 349 26.40 -18.01 -4.24
N THR A 350 27.66 -18.44 -4.16
CA THR A 350 28.17 -19.30 -3.10
C THR A 350 28.70 -18.46 -1.93
N ASP A 351 28.86 -19.07 -0.74
CA ASP A 351 29.47 -18.38 0.40
C ASP A 351 30.89 -17.88 0.07
N SER A 352 31.68 -18.72 -0.60
CA SER A 352 33.04 -18.41 -1.05
C SER A 352 33.04 -17.21 -2.00
N LEU A 353 32.18 -17.21 -3.02
CA LEU A 353 32.13 -16.13 -3.99
C LEU A 353 31.71 -14.81 -3.33
N CYS A 354 30.63 -14.80 -2.54
CA CYS A 354 30.19 -13.59 -1.85
C CYS A 354 31.28 -13.02 -0.92
N LEU A 355 31.95 -13.87 -0.14
CA LEU A 355 33.05 -13.46 0.72
C LEU A 355 34.20 -12.83 -0.08
N ASN A 356 34.59 -13.41 -1.22
CA ASN A 356 35.66 -12.84 -2.02
C ASN A 356 35.25 -11.55 -2.75
N VAL A 357 34.00 -11.43 -3.19
CA VAL A 357 33.51 -10.23 -3.87
C VAL A 357 33.37 -9.04 -2.92
N LEU A 358 32.89 -9.28 -1.69
CA LEU A 358 32.52 -8.23 -0.73
C LEU A 358 33.61 -7.94 0.31
N ASN A 359 34.71 -8.70 0.30
CA ASN A 359 35.85 -8.42 1.17
C ASN A 359 36.79 -7.39 0.54
N ASN A 360 37.04 -6.31 1.29
CA ASN A 360 37.86 -5.19 0.88
C ASN A 360 39.25 -5.64 0.40
N GLY A 361 39.69 -5.11 -0.75
CA GLY A 361 41.00 -5.38 -1.35
C GLY A 361 41.04 -6.55 -2.32
N THR A 362 39.98 -7.35 -2.47
CA THR A 362 39.97 -8.49 -3.41
C THR A 362 39.82 -8.07 -4.87
N LEU A 363 39.18 -6.91 -5.10
CA LEU A 363 38.79 -6.41 -6.42
C LEU A 363 39.55 -5.14 -6.86
N GLY A 364 40.73 -4.88 -6.31
CA GLY A 364 41.57 -3.75 -6.73
C GLY A 364 40.99 -2.39 -6.29
N GLU A 365 40.73 -1.50 -7.25
CA GLU A 365 40.15 -0.16 -7.02
C GLU A 365 38.73 -0.23 -6.43
N GLY A 366 38.03 -1.36 -6.61
CA GLY A 366 36.67 -1.56 -6.10
C GLY A 366 35.60 -0.97 -7.02
N PHE A 367 34.34 -1.18 -6.63
CA PHE A 367 33.17 -0.63 -7.32
C PHE A 367 32.75 0.67 -6.64
N GLY A 368 32.26 1.64 -7.42
CA GLY A 368 31.74 2.90 -6.87
C GLY A 368 30.51 2.75 -6.00
N THR A 369 29.70 1.71 -6.27
CA THR A 369 28.52 1.38 -5.47
C THR A 369 28.26 -0.11 -5.53
N ILE A 370 27.93 -0.72 -4.39
CA ILE A 370 27.56 -2.13 -4.28
C ILE A 370 26.16 -2.24 -3.68
N VAL A 371 25.21 -2.75 -4.46
CA VAL A 371 23.83 -2.96 -4.01
C VAL A 371 23.48 -4.45 -4.02
N GLY A 372 22.96 -4.93 -2.90
CA GLY A 372 22.54 -6.31 -2.71
C GLY A 372 21.03 -6.47 -2.65
N GLY A 373 20.48 -7.51 -3.27
CA GLY A 373 19.07 -7.87 -3.13
C GLY A 373 18.82 -9.37 -3.21
N THR A 374 17.62 -9.78 -2.80
CA THR A 374 17.25 -11.20 -2.78
C THR A 374 15.84 -11.42 -3.32
N ALA A 375 15.63 -12.54 -4.02
CA ALA A 375 14.29 -12.95 -4.44
C ALA A 375 13.47 -13.48 -3.25
N GLY A 376 12.51 -12.69 -2.79
CA GLY A 376 11.56 -13.07 -1.76
C GLY A 376 12.22 -13.48 -0.44
N SER A 377 12.02 -14.73 -0.03
CA SER A 377 12.54 -15.26 1.26
C SER A 377 13.47 -16.46 1.11
N ARG A 378 13.94 -16.74 -0.11
CA ARG A 378 14.82 -17.88 -0.39
C ARG A 378 16.29 -17.50 -0.41
N GLY A 379 16.60 -16.29 -0.88
CA GLY A 379 17.96 -15.75 -0.87
C GLY A 379 18.50 -15.56 0.54
N ARG A 380 19.84 -15.51 0.65
CA ARG A 380 20.56 -15.39 1.92
C ARG A 380 21.12 -13.99 2.11
N LEU A 381 20.23 -13.09 2.55
CA LEU A 381 20.53 -11.67 2.75
C LEU A 381 21.75 -11.41 3.65
N ILE A 382 21.96 -12.25 4.68
CA ILE A 382 23.10 -12.13 5.62
C ILE A 382 24.48 -12.28 4.94
N ARG A 383 24.55 -12.85 3.72
CA ARG A 383 25.79 -12.98 2.97
C ARG A 383 26.21 -11.67 2.29
N LEU A 384 25.27 -10.75 2.10
CA LEU A 384 25.47 -9.49 1.37
C LEU A 384 26.03 -8.42 2.32
N HIS A 385 27.22 -8.68 2.84
CA HIS A 385 27.91 -7.80 3.77
C HIS A 385 28.67 -6.68 3.07
N ASN A 386 28.98 -5.59 3.77
CA ASN A 386 29.70 -4.42 3.26
C ASN A 386 29.09 -3.85 1.96
N THR A 387 27.77 -3.73 1.91
CA THR A 387 27.05 -3.16 0.76
C THR A 387 26.57 -1.75 1.06
N ASP A 388 26.50 -0.89 0.05
CA ASP A 388 25.96 0.46 0.19
C ASP A 388 24.46 0.44 0.41
N LEU A 389 23.77 -0.54 -0.17
CA LEU A 389 22.33 -0.69 -0.04
C LEU A 389 21.92 -2.15 -0.10
N LEU A 390 21.03 -2.54 0.81
CA LEU A 390 20.26 -3.78 0.73
C LEU A 390 18.82 -3.52 0.31
N VAL A 391 18.30 -4.33 -0.61
CA VAL A 391 16.88 -4.31 -0.99
C VAL A 391 16.24 -5.65 -0.65
N THR A 392 15.27 -5.63 0.27
CA THR A 392 14.57 -6.85 0.70
C THR A 392 13.14 -6.58 1.12
N THR A 393 12.26 -7.56 0.90
CA THR A 393 10.91 -7.55 1.50
C THR A 393 10.95 -7.75 3.02
N GLU A 394 9.86 -7.40 3.72
CA GLU A 394 9.69 -7.72 5.15
C GLU A 394 9.84 -9.23 5.41
N ARG A 395 9.30 -10.06 4.53
CA ARG A 395 9.41 -11.52 4.64
C ARG A 395 10.87 -11.97 4.54
N GLY A 396 11.63 -11.40 3.62
CA GLY A 396 13.07 -11.65 3.49
C GLY A 396 13.84 -11.25 4.75
N LEU A 397 13.55 -10.06 5.30
CA LEU A 397 14.16 -9.59 6.54
C LEU A 397 13.91 -10.55 7.71
N ARG A 398 12.64 -10.95 7.92
CA ARG A 398 12.28 -11.85 9.04
C ARG A 398 12.92 -13.23 8.92
N VAL A 399 13.04 -13.75 7.70
CA VAL A 399 13.73 -15.02 7.46
C VAL A 399 15.24 -14.88 7.71
N ALA A 400 15.84 -13.77 7.30
CA ALA A 400 17.26 -13.49 7.54
C ALA A 400 17.57 -13.36 9.04
N THR A 401 16.74 -12.65 9.81
CA THR A 401 16.92 -12.44 11.25
C THR A 401 16.39 -13.57 12.12
N ARG A 402 15.64 -14.52 11.53
CA ARG A 402 14.90 -15.59 12.23
C ARG A 402 14.01 -15.07 13.36
N ASP A 403 13.35 -13.94 13.12
CA ASP A 403 12.57 -13.21 14.13
C ASP A 403 11.24 -12.71 13.55
N HIS A 404 10.15 -13.23 14.09
CA HIS A 404 8.79 -12.94 13.64
C HIS A 404 7.99 -12.06 14.61
N GLU A 405 8.58 -11.69 15.75
CA GLU A 405 7.87 -11.02 16.84
C GLU A 405 8.21 -9.53 16.90
N GLN A 406 9.47 -9.18 16.66
CA GLN A 406 9.91 -7.79 16.79
C GLN A 406 9.42 -6.90 15.65
N GLY A 407 9.37 -5.60 15.95
CA GLY A 407 9.04 -4.55 14.99
C GLY A 407 10.10 -4.45 13.89
N VAL A 408 9.66 -4.07 12.68
CA VAL A 408 10.50 -4.04 11.47
C VAL A 408 11.75 -3.18 11.66
N SER A 409 11.67 -2.03 12.32
CA SER A 409 12.83 -1.16 12.57
C SER A 409 13.91 -1.81 13.43
N ALA A 410 13.53 -2.65 14.42
CA ALA A 410 14.50 -3.36 15.25
C ALA A 410 15.21 -4.48 14.47
N LEU A 411 14.48 -5.14 13.57
CA LEU A 411 15.03 -6.15 12.68
C LEU A 411 15.96 -5.53 11.63
N ALA A 412 15.55 -4.40 11.04
CA ALA A 412 16.35 -3.61 10.11
C ALA A 412 17.68 -3.19 10.75
N TYR A 413 17.61 -2.65 11.97
CA TYR A 413 18.80 -2.28 12.75
C TYR A 413 19.75 -3.47 12.97
N ARG A 414 19.22 -4.64 13.36
CA ARG A 414 20.04 -5.84 13.57
C ARG A 414 20.72 -6.27 12.29
N LEU A 415 19.95 -6.38 11.20
CA LEU A 415 20.48 -6.81 9.92
C LEU A 415 21.60 -5.88 9.44
N LEU A 416 21.36 -4.56 9.45
CA LEU A 416 22.37 -3.57 9.02
C LEU A 416 23.67 -3.68 9.83
N ASN A 417 23.58 -3.98 11.13
CA ASN A 417 24.77 -4.21 11.95
C ASN A 417 25.49 -5.52 11.62
N ASP A 418 24.72 -6.59 11.41
CA ASP A 418 25.28 -7.92 11.15
C ASP A 418 25.93 -7.98 9.75
N THR A 419 25.40 -7.23 8.78
CA THR A 419 25.93 -7.15 7.42
C THR A 419 26.88 -5.99 7.20
N HIS A 420 26.95 -5.01 8.11
CA HIS A 420 27.66 -3.74 7.87
C HIS A 420 27.22 -3.04 6.57
N ALA A 421 25.94 -3.11 6.23
CA ALA A 421 25.41 -2.39 5.09
C ALA A 421 25.06 -0.94 5.47
N ASN A 422 25.26 0.00 4.55
CA ASN A 422 25.05 1.43 4.81
C ASN A 422 23.57 1.82 4.83
N ALA A 423 22.72 1.14 4.06
CA ALA A 423 21.30 1.42 4.01
C ALA A 423 20.48 0.19 3.64
N MET A 424 19.16 0.28 3.83
CA MET A 424 18.21 -0.72 3.35
C MET A 424 16.94 -0.08 2.81
N ILE A 425 16.45 -0.55 1.66
CA ILE A 425 15.12 -0.25 1.12
C ILE A 425 14.25 -1.50 1.24
N MET A 426 13.04 -1.32 1.74
CA MET A 426 12.08 -2.39 1.96
C MET A 426 10.74 -2.09 1.28
N PRO A 427 10.39 -2.79 0.18
CA PRO A 427 9.07 -2.69 -0.40
C PRO A 427 8.00 -3.28 0.53
N LEU A 428 6.86 -2.60 0.59
CA LEU A 428 5.64 -2.97 1.32
C LEU A 428 4.47 -3.29 0.37
N GLY A 429 4.78 -3.61 -0.89
CA GLY A 429 3.82 -3.81 -1.96
C GLY A 429 2.97 -2.56 -2.19
N LYS A 430 1.63 -2.70 -2.18
CA LYS A 430 0.69 -1.58 -2.41
C LYS A 430 0.77 -0.45 -1.38
N LYS A 431 1.52 -0.62 -0.29
CA LYS A 431 1.71 0.42 0.73
C LYS A 431 2.92 1.32 0.43
N GLY A 432 3.70 1.05 -0.62
CA GLY A 432 4.93 1.79 -0.91
C GLY A 432 6.15 1.13 -0.31
N LEU A 433 7.05 1.90 0.30
CA LEU A 433 8.32 1.39 0.82
C LEU A 433 8.74 2.04 2.14
N LEU A 434 9.64 1.37 2.85
CA LEU A 434 10.41 1.91 3.96
C LEU A 434 11.87 2.03 3.54
N THR A 435 12.51 3.13 3.90
CA THR A 435 13.97 3.27 3.83
C THR A 435 14.55 3.26 5.23
N PHE A 436 15.74 2.71 5.36
CA PHE A 436 16.53 2.69 6.58
C PHE A 436 17.95 3.14 6.24
N ASP A 437 18.46 4.12 6.96
CA ASP A 437 19.81 4.64 6.78
C ASP A 437 20.65 4.27 8.01
N ALA A 438 21.79 3.63 7.79
CA ALA A 438 22.69 3.21 8.84
C ALA A 438 23.48 4.41 9.39
N ARG A 439 24.09 4.18 10.55
CA ARG A 439 24.60 5.21 11.46
C ARG A 439 25.87 5.88 10.92
N GLU A 440 26.16 7.08 11.41
CA GLU A 440 27.54 7.54 11.51
C GLU A 440 28.20 6.88 12.74
N ASP A 441 29.03 5.86 12.53
CA ASP A 441 29.73 5.16 13.62
C ASP A 441 30.67 6.07 14.44
N SER A 442 31.10 7.20 13.85
CA SER A 442 31.92 8.24 14.48
C SER A 442 31.16 9.13 15.48
N ALA A 443 29.83 9.07 15.54
CA ALA A 443 29.05 9.90 16.44
C ALA A 443 29.10 9.39 17.91
N PRO A 444 29.03 10.27 18.94
CA PRO A 444 29.02 9.88 20.35
C PRO A 444 27.91 8.89 20.72
N GLN A 445 28.13 8.07 21.76
CA GLN A 445 27.22 6.98 22.17
C GLN A 445 25.76 7.39 22.36
N ASP A 446 25.53 8.61 22.84
CA ASP A 446 24.19 9.16 23.13
C ASP A 446 23.73 10.22 22.10
N SER A 447 24.44 10.36 20.96
CA SER A 447 24.04 11.30 19.91
C SER A 447 22.81 10.79 19.13
N TRP A 448 21.97 11.73 18.70
CA TRP A 448 20.84 11.47 17.80
C TRP A 448 21.26 10.88 16.45
N ASP A 449 22.51 11.07 16.04
CA ASP A 449 23.10 10.60 14.78
C ASP A 449 23.43 9.09 14.82
N ARG A 450 23.41 8.47 16.00
CA ARG A 450 23.48 7.00 16.15
C ARG A 450 22.13 6.29 16.01
N LYS A 451 21.00 7.01 15.92
CA LYS A 451 19.69 6.36 15.79
C LYS A 451 19.45 5.94 14.35
N LEU A 452 18.89 4.74 14.16
CA LEU A 452 18.42 4.29 12.85
C LEU A 452 17.37 5.28 12.34
N ARG A 453 17.64 5.91 11.20
CA ARG A 453 16.65 6.74 10.52
C ARG A 453 15.76 5.85 9.68
N SER A 454 14.45 6.04 9.77
CA SER A 454 13.47 5.29 8.98
C SER A 454 12.47 6.25 8.36
N GLU A 455 12.30 6.17 7.04
CA GLU A 455 11.32 6.97 6.31
C GLU A 455 10.34 6.09 5.55
N TYR A 456 9.09 6.51 5.53
CA TYR A 456 8.01 5.83 4.80
C TYR A 456 7.62 6.65 3.58
N LEU A 457 7.69 6.01 2.41
CA LEU A 457 7.18 6.57 1.17
C LEU A 457 5.91 5.80 0.80
N ALA A 458 4.78 6.50 0.83
CA ALA A 458 3.51 5.95 0.35
C ALA A 458 3.59 5.70 -1.17
N ALA A 459 2.88 4.67 -1.65
CA ALA A 459 2.69 4.45 -3.09
C ALA A 459 1.39 5.15 -3.54
N PRO A 460 1.44 6.36 -4.13
CA PRO A 460 0.24 7.03 -4.65
C PRO A 460 -0.29 6.39 -5.95
N PHE A 461 0.38 5.37 -6.47
CA PHE A 461 0.15 4.80 -7.79
C PHE A 461 -0.83 3.61 -7.71
N ASN A 462 -2.04 3.80 -8.25
CA ASN A 462 -3.05 2.73 -8.40
C ASN A 462 -2.88 1.99 -9.73
N GLY A 463 -3.40 0.76 -9.82
CA GLY A 463 -3.52 0.00 -11.09
C GLY A 463 -2.56 -1.19 -11.27
N THR A 464 -2.22 -1.90 -10.20
CA THR A 464 -1.42 -3.13 -10.29
C THR A 464 -2.16 -4.22 -11.07
N VAL A 465 -1.57 -4.65 -12.18
CA VAL A 465 -1.99 -5.79 -13.01
C VAL A 465 -1.20 -7.04 -12.60
N ASP A 466 0.13 -6.92 -12.49
CA ASP A 466 1.02 -7.98 -12.04
C ASP A 466 2.06 -7.43 -11.07
N ARG A 467 2.61 -8.27 -10.19
CA ARG A 467 3.71 -7.90 -9.28
C ARG A 467 5.04 -8.54 -9.67
N LEU A 468 5.05 -9.30 -10.76
CA LEU A 468 6.30 -9.86 -11.25
C LEU A 468 7.21 -8.71 -11.72
N GLY A 469 8.51 -8.77 -11.42
CA GLY A 469 9.49 -7.75 -11.84
C GLY A 469 9.58 -6.51 -10.95
N THR A 470 8.63 -6.28 -10.04
CA THR A 470 8.59 -5.04 -9.26
C THR A 470 9.78 -4.87 -8.31
N ASP A 471 10.31 -5.99 -7.80
CA ASP A 471 11.48 -5.99 -6.92
C ASP A 471 12.78 -5.82 -7.73
N GLU A 472 12.85 -6.41 -8.93
CA GLU A 472 13.95 -6.22 -9.88
C GLU A 472 14.05 -4.76 -10.37
N ALA A 473 12.93 -4.13 -10.72
CA ALA A 473 12.87 -2.71 -11.08
C ALA A 473 13.30 -1.81 -9.91
N LEU A 474 12.82 -2.13 -8.70
CA LEU A 474 13.21 -1.41 -7.48
C LEU A 474 14.72 -1.51 -7.23
N LEU A 475 15.29 -2.70 -7.34
CA LEU A 475 16.72 -2.94 -7.15
C LEU A 475 17.58 -2.25 -8.22
N ALA A 476 17.21 -2.36 -9.49
CA ALA A 476 17.90 -1.75 -10.61
C ALA A 476 17.98 -0.23 -10.47
N LEU A 477 16.85 0.44 -10.21
CA LEU A 477 16.82 1.90 -10.09
C LEU A 477 17.44 2.40 -8.80
N SER A 478 17.32 1.65 -7.70
CA SER A 478 18.01 2.03 -6.47
C SER A 478 19.53 2.02 -6.66
N ALA A 479 20.06 0.98 -7.30
CA ALA A 479 21.48 0.88 -7.63
C ALA A 479 21.92 1.94 -8.65
N GLY A 480 21.12 2.15 -9.70
CA GLY A 480 21.36 3.17 -10.70
C GLY A 480 21.52 4.56 -10.07
N MET A 481 20.51 4.97 -9.29
CA MET A 481 20.48 6.30 -8.67
C MET A 481 21.62 6.51 -7.68
N LEU A 482 21.94 5.51 -6.83
CA LEU A 482 23.05 5.62 -5.90
C LEU A 482 24.40 5.77 -6.62
N ASN A 483 24.61 5.03 -7.71
CA ASN A 483 25.86 5.10 -8.48
C ASN A 483 26.10 6.47 -9.13
N VAL A 484 25.03 7.19 -9.51
CA VAL A 484 25.13 8.57 -10.02
C VAL A 484 25.10 9.63 -8.91
N GLY A 485 25.24 9.23 -7.65
CA GLY A 485 25.39 10.13 -6.50
C GLY A 485 24.09 10.59 -5.85
N ALA A 486 22.95 9.94 -6.12
CA ALA A 486 21.72 10.18 -5.38
C ALA A 486 21.87 9.73 -3.91
N ASN A 487 21.16 10.39 -3.01
CA ASN A 487 20.98 9.85 -1.66
C ASN A 487 19.94 8.69 -1.67
N VAL A 488 19.89 7.91 -0.58
CA VAL A 488 18.99 6.75 -0.46
C VAL A 488 17.52 7.13 -0.67
N GLN A 489 17.10 8.32 -0.23
CA GLN A 489 15.72 8.78 -0.31
C GLN A 489 15.33 9.20 -1.73
N GLN A 490 16.23 9.85 -2.47
CA GLN A 490 16.10 10.13 -3.90
C GLN A 490 16.05 8.82 -4.70
N ALA A 491 16.97 7.90 -4.42
CA ALA A 491 17.01 6.58 -5.05
C ALA A 491 15.70 5.81 -4.80
N ALA A 492 15.22 5.79 -3.56
CA ALA A 492 13.97 5.12 -3.21
C ALA A 492 12.74 5.71 -3.90
N TYR A 493 12.68 7.04 -4.06
CA TYR A 493 11.56 7.68 -4.76
C TYR A 493 11.49 7.24 -6.23
N VAL A 494 12.62 7.28 -6.94
CA VAL A 494 12.69 6.87 -8.36
C VAL A 494 12.43 5.37 -8.50
N ALA A 495 13.00 4.57 -7.62
CA ALA A 495 12.81 3.13 -7.60
C ALA A 495 11.35 2.75 -7.33
N LEU A 496 10.64 3.48 -6.47
CA LEU A 496 9.20 3.30 -6.26
C LEU A 496 8.40 3.57 -7.53
N ALA A 497 8.71 4.68 -8.22
CA ALA A 497 8.05 5.04 -9.47
C ALA A 497 8.23 3.94 -10.55
N ALA A 498 9.46 3.44 -10.71
CA ALA A 498 9.79 2.35 -11.61
C ALA A 498 9.07 1.04 -11.25
N SER A 499 9.13 0.63 -9.98
CA SER A 499 8.45 -0.57 -9.47
C SER A 499 6.94 -0.53 -9.73
N MET A 500 6.33 0.65 -9.62
CA MET A 500 4.90 0.82 -9.89
C MET A 500 4.56 0.80 -11.38
N LEU A 501 5.42 1.33 -12.26
CA LEU A 501 5.24 1.22 -13.72
C LEU A 501 5.30 -0.23 -14.17
N GLU A 502 6.29 -0.99 -13.69
CA GLU A 502 6.42 -2.42 -13.98
C GLU A 502 5.14 -3.17 -13.60
N SER A 503 4.54 -2.79 -12.47
CA SER A 503 3.35 -3.47 -11.96
C SER A 503 2.09 -3.31 -12.83
N ARG A 504 2.10 -2.45 -13.85
CA ARG A 504 0.94 -2.17 -14.73
C ARG A 504 0.81 -3.13 -15.90
N GLN A 505 1.76 -4.05 -16.06
CA GLN A 505 1.79 -4.98 -17.19
C GLN A 505 1.96 -6.42 -16.70
N ILE A 506 1.63 -7.40 -17.54
CA ILE A 506 1.80 -8.83 -17.22
C ILE A 506 3.19 -9.29 -17.64
N GLY A 507 3.92 -9.94 -16.73
CA GLY A 507 5.24 -10.50 -17.02
C GLY A 507 6.37 -9.54 -16.62
N HIS A 508 7.56 -9.76 -17.20
CA HIS A 508 8.71 -8.86 -17.04
C HIS A 508 8.91 -8.04 -18.31
N HIS A 509 8.94 -6.72 -18.19
CA HIS A 509 9.18 -5.79 -19.28
C HIS A 509 10.26 -4.78 -18.92
N PRO A 510 11.15 -4.41 -19.85
CA PRO A 510 12.06 -3.29 -19.58
C PRO A 510 11.23 -2.02 -19.37
N LEU A 511 11.74 -1.13 -18.52
CA LEU A 511 11.09 0.15 -18.26
C LEU A 511 11.15 1.00 -19.52
N ASP A 512 10.07 1.69 -19.86
CA ASP A 512 10.09 2.74 -20.87
C ASP A 512 10.63 4.04 -20.23
N PRO A 513 11.79 4.57 -20.67
CA PRO A 513 12.36 5.80 -20.13
C PRO A 513 11.41 7.00 -20.26
N THR A 514 10.62 7.04 -21.34
CA THR A 514 9.66 8.10 -21.62
C THR A 514 8.51 8.04 -20.63
N GLU A 515 7.99 6.84 -20.34
CA GLU A 515 6.93 6.67 -19.33
C GLU A 515 7.43 7.01 -17.93
N LEU A 516 8.64 6.57 -17.56
CA LEU A 516 9.25 6.90 -16.27
C LEU A 516 9.44 8.41 -16.11
N ARG A 517 10.00 9.06 -17.13
CA ARG A 517 10.20 10.52 -17.13
C ARG A 517 8.87 11.27 -17.07
N THR A 518 7.88 10.88 -17.87
CA THR A 518 6.53 11.47 -17.85
C THR A 518 5.87 11.29 -16.48
N LEU A 519 6.03 10.10 -15.87
CA LEU A 519 5.48 9.82 -14.55
C LEU A 519 6.05 10.79 -13.52
N ILE A 520 7.37 10.99 -13.51
CA ILE A 520 8.09 11.89 -12.61
C ILE A 520 7.72 13.35 -12.89
N GLU A 521 7.74 13.79 -14.14
CA GLU A 521 7.48 15.19 -14.52
C GLU A 521 6.06 15.64 -14.14
N THR A 522 5.09 14.73 -14.21
CA THR A 522 3.68 15.01 -13.88
C THR A 522 3.37 14.98 -12.39
N ARG A 523 4.34 14.66 -11.51
CA ARG A 523 4.09 14.57 -10.06
C ARG A 523 3.94 15.96 -9.42
N PRO A 524 2.82 16.24 -8.72
CA PRO A 524 2.62 17.51 -8.03
C PRO A 524 3.55 17.70 -6.83
N GLU A 525 3.97 16.62 -6.17
CA GLU A 525 4.82 16.66 -4.98
C GLU A 525 6.29 17.04 -5.25
N LEU A 526 6.74 16.99 -6.51
CA LEU A 526 8.10 17.34 -6.95
C LEU A 526 8.26 18.82 -7.32
N SER A 527 7.51 19.70 -6.66
CA SER A 527 7.45 21.14 -6.94
C SER A 527 8.81 21.81 -6.99
#